data_AF-B0CZA7-F1
#
_entry.id   AF-B0CZA7-F1
#
_cell.length_a   1.000
_cell.length_b   1.000
_cell.length_c   1.000
_cell.angle_alpha   90.00
_cell.angle_beta   90.00
_cell.angle_gamma   90.00
#
_symmetry.space_group_name_H-M   'P 1'
#
loop_
_entity.id
_entity.type
_entity.pdbx_description
1 polymer ?
#
loop_
_entity_poly.entity_id
_entity_poly.type
_entity_poly.pdbx_seq_one_letter_code
_entity_poly.pdbx_strand_id
1 'polypeptide(L)' 'MDQFVAELRKIPPITRFLCGSSLAVTIPVLLNIVAPYKILFVRELVMKKFQVWRLWSSFFLGSG' A
#
# COMPACT_ATOMS: atom_id res chain seq x y z
N MET A 1 -22.12 10.34 -12.35
CA MET A 1 -20.79 10.43 -11.70
C MET A 1 -20.92 10.80 -10.22
N ASP A 2 -21.96 11.54 -9.84
CA ASP A 2 -22.16 12.05 -8.47
C ASP A 2 -22.50 10.98 -7.43
N GLN A 3 -23.19 9.92 -7.84
CA GLN A 3 -23.61 8.84 -6.94
C GLN A 3 -22.41 8.07 -6.36
N PHE A 4 -21.38 7.79 -7.17
CA PHE A 4 -20.17 7.10 -6.69
C PHE A 4 -19.37 7.96 -5.70
N VAL A 5 -19.25 9.26 -5.99
CA VAL A 5 -18.56 10.22 -5.10
C VAL A 5 -19.34 10.41 -3.79
N ALA A 6 -20.67 10.38 -3.84
CA ALA A 6 -21.53 10.44 -2.67
C ALA A 6 -21.37 9.21 -1.76
N GLU A 7 -21.31 8.00 -2.33
CA GLU A 7 -21.01 6.77 -1.58
C GLU A 7 -19.60 6.79 -0.99
N LEU A 8 -18.60 7.24 -1.76
CA LEU A 8 -17.23 7.35 -1.27
C LEU A 8 -17.16 8.29 -0.05
N ARG A 9 -17.91 9.40 -0.06
CA ARG A 9 -18.01 10.38 1.03
C ARG A 9 -18.64 9.83 2.31
N LYS A 10 -19.40 8.73 2.26
CA LYS A 10 -19.90 8.04 3.47
C LYS A 10 -18.79 7.31 4.22
N ILE A 11 -17.74 6.89 3.51
CA ILE A 11 -16.58 6.23 4.12
C ILE A 11 -15.76 7.28 4.87
N PRO A 12 -15.39 7.05 6.15
CA PRO A 12 -14.59 8.00 6.89
C PRO A 12 -13.23 8.24 6.22
N PRO A 13 -12.66 9.46 6.31
CA PRO A 13 -11.45 9.84 5.57
C PRO A 13 -10.26 8.91 5.82
N ILE A 14 -10.07 8.46 7.07
CA ILE A 14 -9.00 7.54 7.45
C ILE A 14 -9.12 6.19 6.73
N THR A 15 -10.31 5.61 6.67
CA THR A 15 -10.53 4.32 6.01
C THR A 15 -10.35 4.42 4.50
N ARG A 16 -10.75 5.54 3.90
CA ARG A 16 -10.50 5.78 2.47
C ARG A 16 -9.01 5.87 2.18
N PHE A 17 -8.26 6.60 3.00
CA PHE A 17 -6.81 6.69 2.87
C PHE A 17 -6.18 5.30 3.00
N LEU A 18 -6.53 4.55 4.05
CA LEU A 18 -6.00 3.22 4.31
C LEU A 18 -6.27 2.24 3.17
N CYS A 19 -7.51 2.16 2.68
CA CYS A 19 -7.87 1.30 1.56
C CYS A 19 -7.19 1.75 0.26
N GLY A 20 -7.11 3.06 0.02
CA GLY A 20 -6.43 3.61 -1.14
C GLY A 20 -4.94 3.28 -1.15
N SER A 21 -4.24 3.44 -0.03
CA SER A 21 -2.82 3.10 0.10
C SER A 21 -2.59 1.59 -0.03
N SER A 22 -3.45 0.75 0.54
CA SER A 22 -3.34 -0.70 0.39
C SER A 22 -3.51 -1.14 -1.06
N LEU A 23 -4.49 -0.58 -1.77
CA LEU A 23 -4.68 -0.85 -3.20
C LEU A 23 -3.50 -0.34 -4.03
N ALA A 24 -2.97 0.84 -3.73
CA ALA A 24 -1.84 1.42 -4.44
C ALA A 24 -0.57 0.58 -4.33
N VAL A 25 -0.34 -0.09 -3.20
CA VAL A 25 0.80 -1.00 -3.01
C VAL A 25 0.53 -2.39 -3.60
N THR A 26 -0.71 -2.88 -3.48
CA THR A 26 -1.05 -4.26 -3.88
C THR A 26 -1.23 -4.42 -5.39
N ILE A 27 -1.80 -3.44 -6.08
CA ILE A 27 -2.02 -3.49 -7.54
C ILE A 27 -0.71 -3.67 -8.34
N PRO A 28 0.36 -2.90 -8.09
CA PRO A 28 1.64 -3.08 -8.79
C PRO A 28 2.30 -4.44 -8.53
N VAL A 29 2.05 -5.03 -7.36
CA VAL A 29 2.55 -6.36 -7.00
C VAL A 29 1.78 -7.45 -7.73
N LEU A 30 0.44 -7.36 -7.76
CA LEU A 30 -0.41 -8.30 -8.50
C LEU A 30 -0.14 -8.26 -10.01
N LEU A 31 0.09 -7.07 -10.55
CA LEU A 31 0.47 -6.86 -11.96
C LEU A 31 1.92 -7.29 -12.27
N ASN A 32 2.67 -7.83 -11.30
CA ASN A 32 4.09 -8.20 -11.43
C ASN A 32 5.01 -7.07 -11.92
N ILE A 33 4.59 -5.81 -11.79
CA ILE A 33 5.41 -4.64 -12.11
C ILE A 33 6.54 -4.52 -11.07
N VAL A 34 6.25 -4.87 -9.82
CA VAL A 34 7.20 -4.85 -8.72
C VAL A 34 7.22 -6.22 -8.03
N ALA A 35 8.41 -6.81 -7.92
CA ALA A 35 8.58 -8.07 -7.20
C ALA A 35 8.23 -7.88 -5.69
N PRO A 36 7.42 -8.77 -5.08
CA PRO A 36 7.01 -8.67 -3.68
C PRO A 36 8.20 -8.50 -2.71
N TYR A 37 9.33 -9.13 -3.03
CA TYR A 37 10.56 -9.11 -2.23
C TYR A 37 11.16 -7.70 -2.04
N LYS A 38 10.86 -6.77 -2.95
CA LYS A 38 11.31 -5.37 -2.85
C LYS A 38 10.48 -4.56 -1.86
N ILE A 39 9.26 -5.02 -1.57
CA ILE A 39 8.29 -4.34 -0.70
C ILE A 39 8.28 -4.93 0.70
N LEU A 40 8.63 -6.21 0.86
CA LEU A 40 8.75 -6.90 2.15
C LEU A 40 9.75 -6.22 3.10
N PHE A 41 9.40 -6.23 4.38
CA PHE A 41 10.22 -5.62 5.42
C PHE A 41 11.37 -6.56 5.77
N VAL A 42 12.58 -6.15 5.39
CA VAL A 42 13.82 -6.82 5.77
C VAL A 42 14.64 -5.83 6.58
N ARG A 43 14.69 -6.03 7.90
CA ARG A 43 15.35 -5.11 8.86
C ARG A 43 16.78 -4.76 8.43
N GLU A 44 17.52 -5.74 7.92
CA GLU A 44 18.89 -5.56 7.47
C GLU A 44 19.00 -4.62 6.26
N LEU A 45 18.06 -4.69 5.31
CA LEU A 45 18.03 -3.79 4.15
C LEU A 45 17.59 -2.37 4.53
N VAL A 46 16.74 -2.22 5.55
CA VAL A 46 16.31 -0.91 6.03
C VAL A 46 17.44 -0.20 6.78
N MET A 47 18.12 -0.90 7.70
CA MET A 47 19.24 -0.34 8.49
C MET A 47 20.51 -0.15 7.66
N LYS A 48 20.89 -1.11 6.80
CA LYS A 48 22.16 -1.05 6.06
C LYS A 48 22.07 -0.30 4.73
N LYS A 49 20.89 -0.30 4.08
CA LYS A 49 20.70 0.31 2.74
C LYS A 49 19.69 1.46 2.72
N PHE A 50 19.27 1.97 3.89
CA PHE A 50 18.35 3.10 4.02
C PHE A 50 17.08 2.97 3.16
N GLN A 51 16.54 1.75 3.03
CA GLN A 51 15.32 1.50 2.26
C GLN A 51 14.07 1.82 3.11
N VAL A 52 13.92 3.09 3.50
CA VAL A 52 12.88 3.57 4.43
C VAL A 52 11.47 3.37 3.87
N TRP A 53 11.31 3.39 2.54
CA TRP A 53 10.03 3.13 1.88
C TRP A 53 9.45 1.74 2.20
N ARG A 54 10.28 0.76 2.57
CA ARG A 54 9.83 -0.58 2.98
C ARG A 54 8.97 -0.56 4.23
N LEU A 55 9.19 0.37 5.16
CA LEU A 55 8.38 0.49 6.38
C LEU A 55 6.93 0.82 6.03
N TRP A 56 6.75 1.76 5.11
CA TRP A 56 5.43 2.17 4.66
C TRP A 56 4.81 1.12 3.74
N SER A 57 5.56 0.65 2.72
CA SER A 57 5.02 -0.29 1.74
C SER A 57 4.71 -1.67 2.33
N SER A 58 5.48 -2.15 3.32
CA SER A 58 5.17 -3.42 3.99
C SER A 58 3.90 -3.37 4.81
N PHE A 59 3.58 -2.22 5.41
CA PHE A 59 2.37 -2.07 6.23
C PHE A 59 1.08 -2.14 5.38
N PHE A 60 1.14 -1.61 4.16
CA PHE A 60 0.01 -1.54 3.23
C PHE A 60 -0.03 -2.69 2.22
N LEU A 61 0.96 -3.59 2.23
CA LEU A 61 0.92 -4.78 1.38
C LEU A 61 -0.19 -5.70 1.88
N GLY A 62 -1.20 -5.95 1.03
CA GLY A 62 -2.21 -6.97 1.29
C GLY A 62 -1.58 -8.35 1.28
N SER A 63 -1.15 -8.83 2.44
CA SER A 63 -0.63 -10.18 2.65
C SER A 63 -1.78 -11.09 3.07
N GLY A 64 -2.35 -11.80 2.11
CA GLY A 64 -3.35 -12.85 2.30
C GLY A 64 -3.14 -13.96 1.28
#